data_AF-W4V7J6-F1
#
_entry.id   AF-W4V7J6-F1
#
_cell.length_a   1.000
_cell.length_b   1.000
_cell.length_c   1.000
_cell.angle_alpha   90.00
_cell.angle_beta   90.00
_cell.angle_gamma   90.00
#
_symmetry.space_group_name_H-M   'P 1'
#
loop_
_entity.id
_entity.type
_entity.pdbx_description
1 polymer ?
#
loop_
_entity_poly.entity_id
_entity_poly.type
_entity_poly.pdbx_seq_one_letter_code
_entity_poly.pdbx_strand_id
1 'polypeptide(L)'
;MFTIIEKKGSLEGLKVAIIGDIYHSRVARSNIWGMTKLGAEVSVAGPSTLIPRELEKTGVKVFTTVQEALIDADVVMGLRIQKERQKSGLFPSIREYSRFFGLDEKRLKLAKEDALILHPGPVNRGVELRHR
;
A
#
# COMPACT_ATOMS: atom_id res chain seq x y z
N MET A 1 0.21 9.03 -9.29
CA MET A 1 1.36 8.92 -10.24
C MET A 1 1.97 10.28 -10.51
N PHE A 2 1.21 11.27 -10.99
CA PHE A 2 1.73 12.63 -11.24
C PHE A 2 2.55 13.22 -10.08
N THR A 3 2.01 13.19 -8.86
CA THR A 3 2.73 13.64 -7.65
C THR A 3 4.05 12.92 -7.40
N ILE A 4 4.16 11.62 -7.76
CA ILE A 4 5.41 10.88 -7.60
C ILE A 4 6.43 11.40 -8.61
N ILE A 5 6.03 11.56 -9.87
CA ILE A 5 6.89 12.09 -10.93
C ILE A 5 7.35 13.51 -10.59
N GLU A 6 6.47 14.38 -10.11
CA GLU A 6 6.86 15.73 -9.69
C GLU A 6 7.87 15.75 -8.54
N LYS A 7 7.80 14.79 -7.62
CA LYS A 7 8.65 14.75 -6.42
C LYS A 7 9.92 13.91 -6.57
N LYS A 8 9.92 12.91 -7.44
CA LYS A 8 11.01 11.94 -7.63
C LYS A 8 11.58 11.96 -9.06
N GLY A 9 11.02 12.75 -9.97
CA GLY A 9 11.48 12.91 -11.35
C GLY A 9 10.96 11.85 -12.33
N SER A 10 10.95 10.57 -11.93
CA SER A 10 10.43 9.47 -12.75
C SER A 10 9.75 8.40 -11.87
N LEU A 11 9.15 7.39 -12.52
CA LEU A 11 8.70 6.16 -11.85
C LEU A 11 9.68 5.00 -12.08
N GLU A 12 10.57 5.11 -13.07
CA GLU A 12 11.50 4.06 -13.47
C GLU A 12 12.49 3.75 -12.35
N GLY A 13 12.58 2.48 -11.97
CA GLY A 13 13.46 2.01 -10.89
C GLY A 13 13.01 2.33 -9.47
N LEU A 14 11.89 3.07 -9.28
CA LEU A 14 11.39 3.36 -7.94
C LEU A 14 10.74 2.14 -7.30
N LYS A 15 11.01 1.93 -6.01
CA LYS A 15 10.29 0.96 -5.19
C LYS A 15 9.04 1.59 -4.60
N VAL A 16 7.86 1.09 -4.99
CA VAL A 16 6.56 1.62 -4.53
C VAL A 16 5.84 0.58 -3.69
N ALA A 17 5.62 0.87 -2.42
CA ALA A 17 4.87 0.03 -1.50
C ALA A 17 3.40 0.48 -1.42
N ILE A 18 2.43 -0.40 -1.69
CA ILE A 18 1.00 -0.11 -1.58
C ILE A 18 0.36 -0.99 -0.50
N ILE A 19 -0.18 -0.36 0.55
CA ILE A 19 -0.59 -1.05 1.78
C ILE A 19 -2.09 -0.90 2.02
N GLY A 20 -2.83 -2.02 2.09
CA GLY A 20 -4.22 -2.05 2.56
C GLY A 20 -5.19 -2.86 1.70
N ASP A 21 -6.39 -2.33 1.45
CA ASP A 21 -7.45 -3.02 0.70
C ASP A 21 -7.21 -2.98 -0.81
N ILE A 22 -6.39 -3.91 -1.31
CA ILE A 22 -6.05 -4.01 -2.75
C ILE A 22 -7.26 -4.49 -3.54
N TYR A 23 -8.02 -5.45 -2.99
CA TYR A 23 -9.13 -6.11 -3.65
C TYR A 23 -10.24 -5.13 -4.08
N HIS A 24 -10.63 -4.19 -3.21
CA HIS A 24 -11.70 -3.23 -3.52
C HIS A 24 -11.20 -1.90 -4.10
N SER A 25 -9.88 -1.68 -4.14
CA SER A 25 -9.32 -0.39 -4.56
C SER A 25 -9.13 -0.32 -6.08
N ARG A 26 -10.01 0.43 -6.75
CA ARG A 26 -9.79 0.78 -8.17
C ARG A 26 -8.50 1.56 -8.38
N VAL A 27 -8.14 2.41 -7.40
CA VAL A 27 -6.90 3.20 -7.39
C VAL A 27 -5.67 2.30 -7.35
N ALA A 28 -5.69 1.27 -6.50
CA ALA A 28 -4.58 0.31 -6.42
C ALA A 28 -4.39 -0.38 -7.77
N ARG A 29 -5.47 -0.89 -8.38
CA ARG A 29 -5.39 -1.57 -9.68
C ARG A 29 -4.82 -0.68 -10.79
N SER A 30 -5.30 0.56 -10.90
CA SER A 30 -4.80 1.49 -11.92
C SER A 30 -3.35 1.91 -11.67
N ASN A 31 -2.98 2.14 -10.41
CA ASN A 31 -1.62 2.51 -10.03
C ASN A 31 -0.65 1.36 -10.26
N ILE A 32 -1.00 0.13 -9.86
CA ILE A 32 -0.19 -1.06 -10.08
C ILE A 32 0.12 -1.21 -11.57
N TRP A 33 -0.91 -1.18 -12.42
CA TRP A 33 -0.73 -1.32 -13.86
C TRP A 33 0.13 -0.20 -14.44
N GLY A 34 -0.19 1.06 -14.12
CA GLY A 34 0.53 2.22 -14.65
C GLY A 34 1.98 2.31 -14.18
N MET A 35 2.23 2.10 -12.89
CA MET A 35 3.56 2.19 -12.28
C MET A 35 4.47 1.07 -12.77
N THR A 36 3.98 -0.17 -12.82
CA THR A 36 4.76 -1.31 -13.34
C THR A 36 5.11 -1.09 -14.81
N LYS A 37 4.15 -0.61 -15.61
CA LYS A 37 4.39 -0.30 -17.04
C LYS A 37 5.39 0.84 -17.25
N LEU A 38 5.51 1.75 -16.29
CA LEU A 38 6.47 2.86 -16.29
C LEU A 38 7.79 2.51 -15.58
N GLY A 39 8.04 1.23 -15.27
CA GLY A 39 9.32 0.73 -14.77
C GLY A 39 9.49 0.78 -13.25
N ALA A 40 8.43 1.04 -12.48
CA ALA A 40 8.50 0.96 -11.02
C ALA A 40 8.44 -0.49 -10.53
N GLU A 41 9.16 -0.78 -9.44
CA GLU A 41 9.02 -2.03 -8.69
C GLU A 41 7.91 -1.89 -7.66
N VAL A 42 6.75 -2.48 -7.94
CA VAL A 42 5.59 -2.38 -7.05
C VAL A 42 5.54 -3.55 -6.08
N SER A 43 5.45 -3.21 -4.79
CA SER A 43 5.25 -4.15 -3.69
C SER A 43 3.91 -3.88 -3.02
N VAL A 44 3.21 -4.94 -2.58
CA VAL A 44 1.94 -4.79 -1.86
C VAL A 44 1.92 -5.61 -0.58
N ALA A 45 1.19 -5.12 0.42
CA ALA A 45 0.84 -5.90 1.60
C ALA A 45 -0.54 -5.49 2.13
N GLY A 46 -1.22 -6.44 2.74
CA GLY A 46 -2.57 -6.29 3.28
C GLY A 46 -3.08 -7.64 3.80
N PRO A 47 -4.26 -7.69 4.43
CA PRO A 47 -4.90 -8.96 4.75
C PRO A 47 -4.98 -9.84 3.51
N SER A 48 -4.61 -11.12 3.61
CA SER A 48 -4.55 -12.04 2.46
C SER A 48 -5.89 -12.16 1.72
N THR A 49 -6.99 -12.01 2.44
CA THR A 49 -8.37 -11.93 1.94
C THR A 49 -8.69 -10.68 1.12
N LEU A 50 -7.87 -9.63 1.25
CA LEU A 50 -7.95 -8.37 0.51
C LEU A 50 -6.88 -8.25 -0.57
N ILE A 51 -6.16 -9.34 -0.86
CA ILE A 51 -5.20 -9.40 -1.97
C ILE A 51 -5.77 -10.34 -3.05
N PRO A 52 -5.98 -9.85 -4.29
CA PRO A 52 -6.37 -10.71 -5.40
C PRO A 52 -5.32 -11.81 -5.66
N ARG A 53 -5.75 -13.07 -5.77
CA ARG A 53 -4.85 -14.23 -5.99
C ARG A 53 -3.95 -14.10 -7.23
N GLU A 54 -4.42 -13.41 -8.24
CA GLU A 54 -3.72 -13.28 -9.52
C GLU A 54 -2.79 -12.07 -9.60
N LEU A 55 -2.65 -11.31 -8.50
CA LEU A 55 -1.88 -10.08 -8.51
C LEU A 55 -0.38 -10.31 -8.78
N GLU A 56 0.16 -11.44 -8.32
CA GLU A 56 1.57 -11.81 -8.62
C GLU A 56 1.81 -11.98 -10.12
N LYS A 57 0.79 -12.37 -10.91
CA LYS A 57 0.89 -12.49 -12.37
C LYS A 57 1.12 -11.15 -13.06
N THR A 58 0.91 -10.02 -12.37
CA THR A 58 1.14 -8.69 -12.94
C THR A 58 2.58 -8.19 -12.72
N GLY A 59 3.49 -9.02 -12.18
CA GLY A 59 4.87 -8.63 -11.87
C GLY A 59 5.03 -7.88 -10.54
N VAL A 60 3.96 -7.79 -9.75
CA VAL A 60 3.96 -7.17 -8.42
C VAL A 60 4.49 -8.15 -7.38
N LYS A 61 5.29 -7.65 -6.43
CA LYS A 61 5.73 -8.43 -5.27
C LYS A 61 4.66 -8.37 -4.19
N VAL A 62 4.11 -9.52 -3.80
CA VAL A 62 3.12 -9.64 -2.73
C VAL A 62 3.81 -10.09 -1.45
N PHE A 63 3.66 -9.32 -0.38
CA PHE A 63 4.23 -9.64 0.92
C PHE A 63 3.15 -9.94 1.96
N THR A 64 3.52 -10.81 2.90
CA THR A 64 2.63 -11.19 4.01
C THR A 64 2.62 -10.15 5.12
N THR A 65 3.72 -9.41 5.28
CA THR A 65 3.84 -8.35 6.27
C THR A 65 4.04 -6.98 5.60
N VAL A 66 3.55 -5.95 6.27
CA VAL A 66 3.77 -4.56 5.84
C VAL A 66 5.25 -4.21 5.90
N GLN A 67 5.98 -4.73 6.87
CA GLN A 67 7.40 -4.46 7.06
C GLN A 67 8.22 -4.87 5.85
N GLU A 68 8.01 -6.09 5.32
CA GLU A 68 8.72 -6.57 4.13
C GLU A 68 8.44 -5.69 2.91
N ALA A 69 7.17 -5.28 2.71
CA ALA A 69 6.78 -4.41 1.60
C ALA A 69 7.39 -3.01 1.70
N LEU A 70 7.75 -2.54 2.89
CA LEU A 70 8.27 -1.19 3.12
C LEU A 70 9.79 -1.07 2.96
N ILE A 71 10.53 -2.18 2.97
CA ILE A 71 12.01 -2.17 2.92
C ILE A 71 12.49 -1.39 1.69
N ASP A 72 13.26 -0.33 1.94
CA ASP A 72 13.84 0.57 0.93
C ASP A 72 12.81 1.22 -0.01
N ALA A 73 11.54 1.30 0.36
CA ALA A 73 10.52 1.93 -0.48
C ALA A 73 10.85 3.42 -0.70
N ASP A 74 10.82 3.87 -1.96
CA ASP A 74 10.90 5.28 -2.35
C ASP A 74 9.56 5.99 -2.17
N VAL A 75 8.47 5.24 -2.26
CA VAL A 75 7.10 5.71 -2.12
C VAL A 75 6.29 4.72 -1.30
N VAL A 76 5.59 5.20 -0.29
CA VAL A 76 4.66 4.40 0.51
C VAL A 76 3.25 4.95 0.31
N MET A 77 2.35 4.12 -0.20
CA MET A 77 0.95 4.47 -0.44
C MET A 77 0.04 3.66 0.48
N GLY A 78 -0.51 4.32 1.49
CA GLY A 78 -1.59 3.74 2.29
C GLY A 78 -2.92 3.76 1.52
N LEU A 79 -3.74 2.73 1.68
CA LEU A 79 -5.09 2.66 1.14
C LEU A 79 -6.13 2.66 2.26
N ARG A 80 -7.23 3.37 2.00
CA ARG A 80 -8.39 3.38 2.89
C ARG A 80 -9.02 1.99 2.96
N ILE A 81 -9.24 1.50 4.18
CA ILE A 81 -10.13 0.35 4.39
C ILE A 81 -11.58 0.74 4.11
N GLN A 82 -12.21 0.02 3.17
CA GLN A 82 -13.59 0.23 2.78
C GLN A 82 -14.52 -0.66 3.62
N LYS A 83 -14.82 -0.21 4.85
CA LYS A 83 -15.69 -0.94 5.81
C LYS A 83 -17.02 -1.34 5.18
N GLU A 84 -17.57 -0.47 4.36
CA GLU A 84 -18.84 -0.65 3.66
C GLU A 84 -18.83 -1.79 2.61
N ARG A 85 -17.64 -2.27 2.21
CA ARG A 85 -17.48 -3.38 1.25
C ARG A 85 -17.07 -4.69 1.92
N GLN A 86 -16.82 -4.65 3.23
CA GLN A 86 -16.48 -5.83 4.00
C GLN A 86 -17.73 -6.68 4.21
N LYS A 87 -17.85 -7.79 3.47
CA LYS A 87 -18.74 -8.89 3.87
C LYS A 87 -18.15 -9.55 5.13
N SER A 88 -18.98 -10.15 5.96
CA SER A 88 -18.50 -10.85 7.17
C SER A 88 -17.35 -11.82 6.82
N GLY A 89 -16.24 -11.73 7.56
CA GLY A 89 -15.14 -12.70 7.50
C GLY A 89 -13.90 -12.33 6.67
N LEU A 90 -13.79 -11.13 6.08
CA LEU A 90 -12.55 -10.75 5.37
C LEU A 90 -11.40 -10.45 6.33
N PHE A 91 -11.62 -9.80 7.47
CA PHE A 91 -10.63 -9.74 8.55
C PHE A 91 -11.32 -9.60 9.91
N PRO A 92 -10.67 -10.02 11.00
CA PRO A 92 -11.35 -10.24 12.29
C PRO A 92 -11.82 -8.94 12.96
N SER A 93 -11.08 -7.82 12.85
CA SER A 93 -11.54 -6.52 13.33
C SER A 93 -10.75 -5.34 12.74
N ILE A 94 -11.32 -4.13 12.81
CA ILE A 94 -10.62 -2.88 12.48
C ILE A 94 -9.40 -2.65 13.38
N ARG A 95 -9.49 -3.08 14.64
CA ARG A 95 -8.38 -3.00 15.60
C ARG A 95 -7.21 -3.89 15.17
N GLU A 96 -7.49 -5.12 14.75
CA GLU A 96 -6.44 -6.02 14.24
C GLU A 96 -5.88 -5.53 12.92
N TYR A 97 -6.72 -5.04 12.01
CA TYR A 97 -6.23 -4.41 10.80
C TYR A 97 -5.24 -3.29 11.11
N SER A 98 -5.63 -2.35 11.99
CA SER A 98 -4.76 -1.24 12.43
C SER A 98 -3.46 -1.73 13.06
N ARG A 99 -3.53 -2.81 13.85
CA ARG A 99 -2.37 -3.40 14.52
C ARG A 99 -1.39 -4.06 13.55
N PHE A 100 -1.88 -4.83 12.58
CA PHE A 100 -1.03 -5.65 11.70
C PHE A 100 -0.65 -4.93 10.40
N PHE A 101 -1.57 -4.15 9.84
CA PHE A 101 -1.44 -3.55 8.51
C PHE A 101 -1.43 -2.02 8.52
N GLY A 102 -1.79 -1.37 9.63
CA GLY A 102 -1.73 0.08 9.75
C GLY A 102 -0.31 0.61 9.64
N LEU A 103 -0.13 1.69 8.89
CA LEU A 103 1.13 2.42 8.80
C LEU A 103 1.33 3.26 10.06
N ASP A 104 2.42 3.01 10.76
CA ASP A 104 2.85 3.78 11.94
C ASP A 104 4.30 4.25 11.75
N GLU A 105 4.74 5.18 12.61
CA GLU A 105 6.09 5.75 12.53
C GLU A 105 7.20 4.70 12.58
N LYS A 106 7.01 3.58 13.29
CA LYS A 106 8.05 2.54 13.39
C LYS A 106 8.19 1.79 12.08
N ARG A 107 7.07 1.47 11.43
CA ARG A 107 7.06 0.81 10.12
C ARG A 107 7.57 1.73 9.03
N LEU A 108 7.18 3.01 9.04
CA LEU A 108 7.61 3.96 8.02
C LEU A 108 9.12 4.19 8.00
N LYS A 109 9.82 3.97 9.13
CA LYS A 109 11.29 3.98 9.19
C LYS A 109 11.99 2.85 8.42
N LEU A 110 11.24 1.85 7.93
CA LEU A 110 11.78 0.80 7.06
C LEU A 110 11.87 1.24 5.60
N ALA A 111 11.11 2.26 5.22
CA ALA A 111 11.26 2.92 3.93
C ALA A 111 12.49 3.82 3.94
N LYS A 112 12.87 4.35 2.78
CA LYS A 112 13.98 5.32 2.69
C LYS A 112 13.66 6.58 3.51
N GLU A 113 14.70 7.24 4.01
CA GLU A 113 14.54 8.47 4.82
C GLU A 113 13.80 9.58 4.06
N ASP A 114 13.96 9.63 2.72
CA ASP A 114 13.31 10.58 1.83
C ASP A 114 12.05 10.00 1.15
N ALA A 115 11.50 8.89 1.67
CA ALA A 115 10.35 8.23 1.06
C ALA A 115 9.13 9.15 1.02
N LEU A 116 8.45 9.16 -0.13
CA LEU A 116 7.22 9.92 -0.30
C LEU A 116 6.04 9.14 0.27
N ILE A 117 5.36 9.69 1.28
CA ILE A 117 4.17 9.08 1.87
C ILE A 117 2.91 9.64 1.19
N LEU A 118 2.07 8.76 0.65
CA LEU A 118 0.85 9.09 -0.07
C LEU A 118 -0.36 8.35 0.48
N HIS A 119 -1.53 8.96 0.32
CA HIS A 119 -2.80 8.31 0.57
C HIS A 119 -3.89 8.95 -0.31
N PRO A 120 -4.68 8.18 -1.09
CA PRO A 120 -5.67 8.74 -2.02
C PRO A 120 -6.88 9.39 -1.33
N GLY A 121 -7.11 9.08 -0.05
CA GLY A 121 -8.13 9.72 0.78
C GLY A 121 -9.56 9.17 0.57
N PRO A 122 -10.50 9.52 1.46
CA PRO A 122 -10.27 10.12 2.78
C PRO A 122 -9.51 9.15 3.71
N VAL A 123 -8.72 9.68 4.65
CA VAL A 123 -7.92 8.87 5.59
C VAL A 123 -8.75 8.53 6.82
N ASN A 124 -8.85 7.24 7.19
CA ASN A 124 -9.29 6.84 8.52
C ASN A 124 -8.09 6.87 9.48
N ARG A 125 -7.99 7.97 10.24
CA ARG A 125 -6.95 8.12 11.27
C ARG A 125 -7.10 7.04 12.35
N GLY A 126 -5.97 6.48 12.79
CA GLY A 126 -5.92 5.40 13.77
C GLY A 126 -6.24 4.01 13.19
N VAL A 127 -6.55 3.91 11.89
CA VAL A 127 -6.79 2.63 11.19
C VAL A 127 -5.65 2.34 10.22
N GLU A 128 -5.73 2.81 8.97
CA GLU A 128 -4.64 2.61 8.00
C GLU A 128 -3.46 3.54 8.19
N LEU A 129 -3.67 4.71 8.79
CA LEU A 129 -2.60 5.66 9.13
C LEU A 129 -2.69 6.01 10.62
N ARG A 130 -1.63 5.69 11.34
CA ARG A 130 -1.50 5.90 12.79
C ARG A 130 -0.46 6.99 13.00
N HIS A 131 -0.91 8.14 13.45
CA HIS A 131 -0.04 9.13 14.06
C HIS A 131 0.03 8.82 15.57
N ARG A 132 1.17 9.12 16.21
CA ARG A 132 1.19 9.19 17.67
C ARG A 132 0.25 10.28 18.15
#